data_AF-A0A183JJH1-F1
#
_entry.id   AF-A0A183JJH1-F1
#
_cell.length_a   1.000
_cell.length_b   1.000
_cell.length_c   1.000
_cell.angle_alpha   90.00
_cell.angle_beta   90.00
_cell.angle_gamma   90.00
#
_symmetry.space_group_name_H-M   'P 1'
#
loop_
_entity.id
_entity.type
_entity.pdbx_description
1 polymer ?
#
loop_
_entity_poly.entity_id
_entity_poly.type
_entity_poly.pdbx_seq_one_letter_code
_entity_poly.pdbx_strand_id
1 'polypeptide(L)'
;MELFLVTDLHIDPESLITLILAWKFSAKTQGEFTREEFFRGFRELGCDSISSLRNKLPSLLSDIEDKQNFRSLYLFTFGFANLDKHESKSLGRLILVFYSFK
;
A
#
# COMPACT_ATOMS: atom_id res chain seq x y z
N MET A 1 10.40 -6.14 0.27
CA MET A 1 9.36 -5.28 -0.34
C MET A 1 9.97 -4.14 -1.13
N GLU A 2 10.89 -3.36 -0.55
CA GLU A 2 11.46 -2.15 -1.15
C GLU A 2 12.04 -2.34 -2.56
N LEU A 3 12.88 -3.37 -2.78
CA LEU A 3 13.46 -3.65 -4.10
C LEU A 3 12.41 -3.84 -5.19
N PHE A 4 11.30 -4.52 -4.89
CA PHE A 4 10.19 -4.72 -5.83
C PHE A 4 9.49 -3.40 -6.17
N LEU A 5 9.24 -2.56 -5.17
CA LEU A 5 8.60 -1.27 -5.36
C LEU A 5 9.45 -0.34 -6.24
N VAL A 6 10.75 -0.24 -5.95
CA VAL A 6 11.66 0.68 -6.64
C VAL A 6 12.09 0.14 -8.00
N THR A 7 12.47 -1.14 -8.09
CA THR A 7 13.09 -1.71 -9.30
C THR A 7 12.04 -2.16 -10.31
N ASP A 8 10.97 -2.82 -9.85
CA ASP A 8 9.97 -3.38 -10.74
C ASP A 8 8.85 -2.37 -11.04
N LEU A 9 8.28 -1.78 -9.97
CA LEU A 9 7.14 -0.85 -10.10
C LEU A 9 7.55 0.61 -10.32
N HIS A 10 8.80 0.97 -10.04
CA HIS A 10 9.32 2.35 -10.13
C HIS A 10 8.52 3.34 -9.28
N ILE A 11 8.13 2.92 -8.08
CA ILE A 11 7.39 3.74 -7.12
C ILE A 11 8.21 3.94 -5.86
N ASP A 12 7.97 5.09 -5.23
CA ASP A 12 8.63 5.46 -3.99
C ASP A 12 8.06 4.66 -2.80
N PRO A 13 8.89 4.03 -1.96
CA PRO A 13 8.42 3.19 -0.86
C PRO A 13 7.67 3.98 0.24
N GLU A 14 7.85 5.30 0.33
CA GLU A 14 7.14 6.18 1.27
C GLU A 14 5.88 6.82 0.65
N SER A 15 5.57 6.52 -0.61
CA SER A 15 4.41 7.09 -1.30
C SER A 15 3.08 6.46 -0.90
N LEU A 16 2.00 7.22 -1.13
CA LEU A 16 0.63 6.75 -0.92
C LEU A 16 0.30 5.50 -1.75
N ILE A 17 0.83 5.37 -2.97
CA ILE A 17 0.59 4.19 -3.81
C ILE A 17 1.19 2.92 -3.20
N THR A 18 2.33 3.02 -2.51
CA THR A 18 2.91 1.89 -1.77
C THR A 18 1.98 1.43 -0.65
N LEU A 19 1.38 2.36 0.08
CA LEU A 19 0.41 2.04 1.12
C LEU A 19 -0.88 1.41 0.55
N ILE A 20 -1.38 1.94 -0.58
CA ILE A 20 -2.53 1.39 -1.28
C ILE A 20 -2.24 -0.04 -1.75
N LEU A 21 -1.05 -0.30 -2.29
CA LEU A 21 -0.64 -1.65 -2.68
C LEU A 21 -0.61 -2.58 -1.48
N ALA A 22 -0.03 -2.17 -0.36
CA ALA A 22 -0.04 -2.97 0.87
C ALA A 22 -1.47 -3.31 1.33
N TRP A 23 -2.39 -2.35 1.23
CA TRP A 23 -3.80 -2.56 1.54
C TRP A 23 -4.48 -3.53 0.56
N LYS A 24 -4.29 -3.35 -0.75
CA LYS A 24 -4.87 -4.23 -1.77
C LYS A 24 -4.31 -5.65 -1.69
N PHE A 25 -3.07 -5.82 -1.24
CA PHE A 25 -2.45 -7.12 -1.02
C PHE A 25 -2.83 -7.71 0.34
N SER A 26 -3.57 -6.95 1.16
CA SER A 26 -3.96 -7.26 2.53
C SER A 26 -2.74 -7.72 3.35
N ALA A 27 -1.67 -6.95 3.25
CA ALA A 27 -0.40 -7.24 3.89
C ALA A 27 -0.52 -7.16 5.40
N LYS A 28 -0.01 -8.19 6.09
CA LYS A 28 -0.11 -8.29 7.54
C LYS A 28 1.04 -7.61 8.27
N THR A 29 2.22 -7.50 7.66
CA THR A 29 3.43 -6.99 8.33
C THR A 29 4.06 -5.85 7.53
N GLN A 30 4.59 -4.84 8.24
CA GLN A 30 5.30 -3.73 7.59
C GLN A 30 6.65 -4.18 7.00
N GLY A 31 6.96 -3.71 5.79
CA GLY A 31 8.26 -3.94 5.14
C GLY A 31 8.39 -5.27 4.39
N GLU A 32 7.41 -6.17 4.50
CA GLU A 32 7.39 -7.45 3.80
C GLU A 32 6.04 -7.76 3.13
N PHE A 33 6.11 -8.50 2.02
CA PHE A 33 4.96 -9.21 1.47
C PHE A 33 5.32 -10.68 1.48
N THR A 34 4.48 -11.49 2.10
CA THR A 34 4.57 -12.95 1.97
C THR A 34 4.20 -13.35 0.54
N ARG A 35 4.65 -14.53 0.13
CA ARG A 35 4.31 -15.08 -1.19
C ARG A 35 2.79 -15.14 -1.39
N GLU A 36 2.06 -15.57 -0.37
CA GLU A 36 0.59 -15.69 -0.41
C GLU A 36 -0.09 -14.33 -0.60
N GLU A 37 0.35 -13.30 0.13
CA GLU A 37 -0.15 -11.93 -0.03
C GLU A 37 0.12 -11.39 -1.42
N PHE A 38 1.31 -11.67 -1.96
CA PHE A 38 1.69 -11.24 -3.31
C PHE A 38 0.79 -11.86 -4.37
N PHE A 39 0.63 -13.19 -4.38
CA PHE A 39 -0.22 -13.86 -5.36
C PHE A 39 -1.70 -13.50 -5.19
N ARG A 40 -2.18 -13.33 -3.95
CA ARG A 40 -3.54 -12.88 -3.69
C ARG A 40 -3.76 -11.47 -4.24
N GLY A 41 -2.85 -10.54 -3.97
CA GLY A 41 -2.94 -9.17 -4.46
C GLY A 41 -3.01 -9.08 -5.97
N PHE A 42 -2.14 -9.82 -6.68
CA PHE A 42 -2.19 -9.93 -8.14
C PHE A 42 -3.54 -10.46 -8.65
N ARG A 43 -4.05 -11.52 -8.02
CA ARG A 43 -5.34 -12.13 -8.37
C ARG A 43 -6.51 -11.16 -8.14
N GLU A 44 -6.56 -10.48 -7.00
CA GLU A 44 -7.63 -9.54 -6.66
C GLU A 44 -7.59 -8.28 -7.54
N LEU A 45 -6.40 -7.85 -7.94
CA LEU A 45 -6.22 -6.74 -8.89
C LEU A 45 -6.43 -7.14 -10.35
N GLY A 46 -6.65 -8.42 -10.63
CA GLY A 46 -6.78 -8.94 -11.99
C GLY A 46 -5.52 -8.75 -12.83
N CYS A 47 -4.36 -8.81 -12.19
CA CYS A 47 -3.05 -8.62 -12.81
C CYS A 47 -2.31 -9.96 -12.86
N ASP A 48 -1.72 -10.28 -14.02
CA ASP A 48 -0.93 -11.50 -14.24
C ASP A 48 0.57 -11.20 -14.41
N SER A 49 0.94 -9.92 -14.57
CA SER A 49 2.32 -9.47 -14.75
C SER A 49 2.61 -8.17 -13.99
N ILE A 50 3.90 -7.91 -13.75
CA ILE A 50 4.36 -6.65 -13.14
C ILE A 50 3.92 -5.45 -14.00
N SER A 51 3.95 -5.61 -15.33
CA SER A 51 3.49 -4.60 -16.28
C SER A 51 1.99 -4.30 -16.14
N SER A 52 1.14 -5.32 -16.00
CA SER A 52 -0.29 -5.12 -15.78
C SER A 52 -0.55 -4.42 -14.44
N LEU A 53 0.19 -4.76 -13.39
CA LEU A 53 0.09 -4.10 -12.09
C LEU A 53 0.51 -2.62 -12.18
N ARG A 54 1.62 -2.32 -12.87
CA ARG A 54 2.09 -0.94 -13.08
C ARG A 54 1.06 -0.08 -13.79
N ASN A 55 0.42 -0.63 -14.83
CA ASN A 55 -0.65 0.05 -15.55
C ASN A 55 -1.92 0.26 -14.70
N LYS A 56 -2.12 -0.56 -13.67
CA LYS A 56 -3.24 -0.46 -12.74
C LYS A 56 -3.04 0.61 -11.68
N LEU A 57 -1.80 0.97 -11.33
CA LEU A 57 -1.49 1.94 -10.26
C LEU A 57 -2.31 3.24 -10.32
N PRO A 58 -2.49 3.90 -11.48
CA PRO A 58 -3.31 5.12 -11.55
C PRO A 58 -4.78 4.87 -11.17
N SER A 59 -5.34 3.73 -11.56
CA SER A 59 -6.72 3.38 -11.18
C SER A 59 -6.87 3.13 -9.69
N LEU A 60 -5.83 2.61 -9.03
CA LEU A 60 -5.84 2.41 -7.58
C LEU A 60 -5.82 3.73 -6.79
N LEU A 61 -5.25 4.79 -7.37
CA LEU A 61 -5.33 6.14 -6.80
C LEU A 61 -6.76 6.71 -6.92
N SER A 62 -7.46 6.44 -8.02
CA SER A 62 -8.87 6.87 -8.13
C SER A 62 -9.81 6.06 -7.25
N ASP A 63 -9.52 4.78 -6.98
CA ASP A 63 -10.30 3.95 -6.07
C ASP A 63 -10.41 4.58 -4.67
N ILE A 64 -9.37 5.26 -4.19
CA ILE A 64 -9.33 5.87 -2.85
C ILE A 64 -9.98 7.25 -2.79
N GLU A 65 -10.41 7.82 -3.91
CA GLU A 65 -11.27 9.02 -3.91
C GLU A 65 -12.66 8.69 -3.35
N ASP A 66 -13.08 7.41 -3.43
CA ASP A 66 -14.27 6.93 -2.77
C ASP A 66 -14.11 6.91 -1.23
N LYS A 67 -15.11 7.45 -0.53
CA LYS A 67 -15.08 7.62 0.93
C LYS A 67 -15.03 6.30 1.68
N GLN A 68 -15.64 5.23 1.16
CA GLN A 68 -15.63 3.91 1.81
C GLN A 68 -14.26 3.26 1.67
N ASN A 69 -13.68 3.30 0.47
CA ASN A 69 -12.34 2.79 0.21
C ASN A 69 -11.30 3.55 1.02
N PHE A 70 -11.38 4.88 1.07
CA PHE A 70 -10.49 5.70 1.91
C PHE A 70 -10.59 5.31 3.38
N ARG A 71 -11.81 5.12 3.91
CA ARG A 71 -12.02 4.69 5.30
C ARG A 71 -11.43 3.30 5.56
N SER A 72 -11.58 2.37 4.63
CA SER A 72 -11.01 1.02 4.73
C SER A 72 -9.48 1.07 4.75
N LEU A 73 -8.87 1.84 3.84
CA LEU A 73 -7.43 2.07 3.78
C LEU A 73 -6.90 2.71 5.07
N TYR A 74 -7.63 3.68 5.62
CA TYR A 74 -7.27 4.33 6.88
C TYR A 74 -7.24 3.33 8.05
N LEU A 75 -8.28 2.49 8.17
CA LEU A 75 -8.34 1.45 9.20
C LEU A 75 -7.23 0.40 9.03
N PHE A 76 -6.97 0.00 7.79
CA PHE A 76 -5.85 -0.88 7.47
C PHE A 76 -4.52 -0.28 7.91
N THR A 77 -4.27 0.98 7.58
CA THR A 77 -3.02 1.68 7.92
C THR A 77 -2.83 1.78 9.43
N PHE A 78 -3.91 2.00 10.19
CA PHE A 78 -3.86 2.02 11.64
C PHE A 78 -3.48 0.65 12.22
N GLY A 79 -4.07 -0.44 11.70
CA GLY A 79 -3.71 -1.80 12.09
C GLY A 79 -2.26 -2.16 11.71
N PHE A 80 -1.84 -1.76 10.51
CA PHE A 80 -0.49 -1.97 9.98
C PHE A 80 0.58 -1.27 10.82
N ALA A 81 0.31 -0.04 11.26
CA ALA A 81 1.25 0.74 12.05
C ALA A 81 1.30 0.36 13.54
N ASN A 82 0.33 -0.42 14.05
CA ASN A 82 0.26 -0.82 15.46
C ASN A 82 0.97 -2.15 15.75
N LEU A 83 1.48 -2.83 14.72
CA LEU A 83 2.28 -4.06 14.86
C LEU A 83 3.73 -3.77 15.27
N ASP A 84 4.25 -2.59 14.92
CA ASP A 84 5.56 -2.11 15.34
C ASP A 84 5.43 -1.11 16.50
N LYS A 85 5.23 -1.63 17.71
CA LYS A 85 5.23 -0.84 18.96
C LYS A 85 6.60 -0.21 19.30
N HIS A 86 7.61 -0.32 18.43
CA HIS A 86 9.00 0.05 18.74
C HIS A 86 9.62 1.17 17.87
N GLU A 87 8.94 1.69 16.83
CA GLU A 87 9.48 2.79 15.99
C GLU A 87 8.43 3.89 15.75
N SER A 88 8.27 4.77 16.74
CA SER A 88 7.40 5.96 16.74
C SER A 88 7.67 6.98 15.62
N LYS A 89 8.63 6.75 14.73
CA LYS A 89 9.05 7.67 13.65
C LYS A 89 8.24 7.50 12.36
N SER A 90 7.69 6.31 12.11
CA SER A 90 6.92 5.99 10.89
C SER A 90 5.48 6.51 10.97
N LEU A 91 4.92 6.53 12.19
CA LEU A 91 3.57 7.02 12.50
C LEU A 91 3.40 8.51 12.18
N GLY A 92 4.36 9.34 12.57
CA GLY A 92 4.32 10.78 12.31
C GLY A 92 4.33 11.10 10.81
N ARG A 93 5.07 10.31 10.01
CA ARG A 93 5.18 10.52 8.56
C ARG A 93 3.94 10.09 7.80
N LEU A 94 3.35 8.93 8.11
CA LEU A 94 2.10 8.52 7.47
C LEU A 94 0.96 9.49 7.81
N ILE A 95 0.85 9.94 9.06
CA ILE A 95 -0.13 10.96 9.46
C ILE A 95 0.13 12.30 8.73
N LEU A 96 1.39 12.71 8.52
CA LEU A 96 1.72 13.91 7.73
C LEU A 96 1.39 13.77 6.24
N VAL A 97 1.55 12.59 5.64
CA VAL A 97 1.11 12.30 4.27
C VAL A 97 -0.41 12.44 4.16
N PHE A 98 -1.18 11.93 5.14
CA PHE A 98 -2.63 12.08 5.17
C PHE A 98 -3.09 13.53 5.42
N TYR A 99 -2.37 14.32 6.22
CA TYR A 99 -2.69 15.73 6.46
C TYR A 99 -2.32 16.66 5.30
N SER A 100 -1.37 16.28 4.42
CA SER A 100 -0.99 17.08 3.24
C SER A 100 -1.94 16.91 2.05
N PHE A 101 -2.84 15.91 2.07
CA PHE A 101 -3.82 15.64 1.02
C PHE A 101 -5.22 16.25 1.30
N LYS A 102 -5.31 17.25 2.20
CA LYS A 102 -6.53 18.00 2.48
C LYS A 102 -6.41 19.46 2.07
#